data_AF-A0A7G2LXK6-F1
#
_entry.id   AF-A0A7G2LXK6-F1
#
_cell.length_a   1.000
_cell.length_b   1.000
_cell.length_c   1.000
_cell.angle_alpha   90.00
_cell.angle_beta   90.00
_cell.angle_gamma   90.00
#
_symmetry.space_group_name_H-M   'P 1'
#
loop_
_entity.id
_entity.type
_entity.pdbx_description
1 polymer ?
#
loop_
_entity_poly.entity_id
_entity_poly.type
_entity_poly.pdbx_seq_one_letter_code
_entity_poly.pdbx_strand_id
1 'polypeptide(L)' 'MTNAARQLLDLLDIEQLEVDLFRGTGAGGETSMRIFGGHVIAQALMAAYRTVPGRTCHSLHAYFMRPGDPKIP' A
#
# COMPACT_ATOMS: atom_id res chain seq x y z
N MET A 1 -18.97 -10.07 0.73
CA MET A 1 -17.68 -9.61 1.27
C MET A 1 -17.93 -8.92 2.60
N THR A 2 -17.07 -9.16 3.60
CA THR A 2 -17.11 -8.42 4.88
C THR A 2 -16.70 -6.97 4.66
N ASN A 3 -17.07 -6.06 5.57
CA ASN A 3 -16.72 -4.64 5.47
C ASN A 3 -15.18 -4.44 5.45
N ALA A 4 -14.46 -5.18 6.30
CA ALA A 4 -13.00 -5.13 6.36
C ALA A 4 -12.31 -5.56 5.06
N ALA A 5 -12.81 -6.59 4.37
CA ALA A 5 -12.24 -7.02 3.09
C ALA A 5 -12.41 -5.95 2.01
N ARG A 6 -13.54 -5.24 1.99
CA ARG A 6 -13.76 -4.11 1.07
C ARG A 6 -12.81 -2.95 1.37
N GLN A 7 -12.70 -2.56 2.63
CA GLN A 7 -11.77 -1.51 3.07
C GLN A 7 -10.32 -1.82 2.68
N LEU A 8 -9.89 -3.08 2.80
CA LEU A 8 -8.56 -3.48 2.36
C LEU A 8 -8.41 -3.35 0.84
N LEU A 9 -9.38 -3.78 0.05
CA LEU A 9 -9.31 -3.64 -1.41
C LEU A 9 -9.25 -2.17 -1.84
N ASP A 10 -10.06 -1.30 -1.21
CA ASP A 10 -10.05 0.14 -1.47
C ASP A 10 -8.67 0.75 -1.13
N LEU A 11 -8.04 0.28 -0.06
CA LEU A 11 -6.70 0.71 0.35
C LEU A 11 -5.58 0.30 -0.63
N LEU A 12 -5.78 -0.80 -1.36
CA LEU A 12 -4.84 -1.33 -2.34
C LEU A 12 -5.03 -0.72 -3.73
N ASP A 13 -6.12 -0.01 -3.98
CA ASP A 13 -6.33 0.75 -5.20
C ASP A 13 -5.63 2.11 -5.14
N ILE A 14 -4.30 2.09 -5.30
CA ILE A 14 -3.44 3.28 -5.24
C ILE A 14 -3.62 4.19 -6.46
N GLU A 15 -3.45 5.50 -6.28
CA GLU A 15 -3.51 6.50 -7.34
C GLU A 15 -2.20 6.48 -8.16
N GLN A 16 -2.29 6.51 -9.49
CA GLN A 16 -1.12 6.72 -10.35
C GLN A 16 -0.99 8.21 -10.68
N LEU A 17 0.15 8.81 -10.32
CA LEU A 17 0.43 10.22 -10.58
C LEU A 17 1.23 10.41 -11.88
N GLU A 18 2.16 9.49 -12.18
CA GLU A 18 3.00 9.52 -13.37
C GLU A 18 3.49 8.10 -13.74
N VAL A 19 4.37 7.98 -14.73
CA VAL A 19 5.11 6.74 -14.99
C VAL A 19 5.95 6.41 -13.77
N ASP A 20 5.74 5.20 -13.23
CA ASP A 20 6.44 4.68 -12.04
C ASP A 20 6.26 5.51 -10.75
N LEU A 21 5.28 6.42 -10.71
CA LEU A 21 4.96 7.23 -9.53
C LEU A 21 3.50 7.01 -9.09
N PHE A 22 3.34 6.53 -7.86
CA PHE A 22 2.05 6.18 -7.28
C PHE A 22 1.89 6.79 -5.89
N ARG A 23 0.64 7.11 -5.52
CA ARG A 23 0.26 7.60 -4.20
C ARG A 23 -0.67 6.60 -3.53
N GLY A 24 -0.25 6.14 -2.35
CA GLY A 24 -1.10 5.37 -1.43
C GLY A 24 -1.71 6.28 -0.37
N THR A 25 -2.73 5.80 0.32
CA THR A 25 -3.26 6.48 1.52
C THR A 25 -2.73 5.82 2.79
N GLY A 26 -2.32 6.63 3.77
CA GLY A 26 -1.88 6.15 5.09
C GLY A 26 -3.01 5.93 6.11
N ALA A 27 -4.24 6.37 5.78
CA ALA A 27 -5.42 6.25 6.62
C ALA A 27 -6.22 4.97 6.30
N GLY A 28 -6.71 4.27 7.32
CA GLY A 28 -7.55 3.07 7.14
C GLY A 28 -7.38 1.96 8.19
N GLY A 29 -6.39 2.06 9.08
CA GLY A 29 -6.21 1.14 10.21
C GLY A 29 -6.81 1.65 11.53
N GLU A 30 -7.04 0.74 12.48
CA GLU A 30 -7.58 1.06 13.82
C GLU A 30 -6.64 1.93 14.68
N THR A 31 -5.36 2.04 14.31
CA THR A 31 -4.34 2.75 15.08
C THR A 31 -4.04 4.14 14.51
N SER A 32 -4.30 5.18 15.30
CA SER A 32 -4.08 6.59 14.90
C SER A 32 -2.63 7.08 15.00
N MET A 33 -1.72 6.28 15.58
CA MET A 33 -0.36 6.74 15.88
C MET A 33 0.70 6.36 14.84
N ARG A 34 0.52 5.25 14.11
CA ARG A 34 1.51 4.73 13.16
C ARG A 34 0.82 3.93 12.05
N ILE A 35 1.43 3.90 10.88
CA ILE A 35 0.98 3.06 9.77
C ILE A 35 1.43 1.62 10.01
N PHE A 36 0.54 0.65 9.77
CA PHE A 36 0.87 -0.77 9.83
C PHE A 36 1.83 -1.16 8.70
N GLY A 37 2.94 -1.83 9.01
CA GLY A 37 3.96 -2.17 8.01
C GLY A 37 3.44 -3.03 6.85
N GLY A 38 2.53 -3.97 7.13
CA GLY A 38 1.92 -4.81 6.08
C GLY A 38 1.10 -4.01 5.07
N HIS A 39 0.47 -2.90 5.49
CA HIS A 39 -0.25 -1.98 4.62
C HIS A 39 0.72 -1.26 3.67
N VAL A 40 1.83 -0.72 4.19
CA VAL A 40 2.86 -0.08 3.35
C VAL A 40 3.43 -1.05 2.32
N ILE A 41 3.75 -2.28 2.74
CA ILE A 41 4.27 -3.32 1.83
C ILE A 41 3.24 -3.69 0.77
N ALA A 42 1.97 -3.83 1.13
CA ALA A 42 0.93 -4.20 0.19
C ALA A 42 0.73 -3.13 -0.89
N GLN A 43 0.68 -1.84 -0.51
CA GLN A 43 0.61 -0.74 -1.48
C GLN A 43 1.87 -0.66 -2.36
N ALA A 44 3.06 -0.87 -1.78
CA ALA A 44 4.31 -0.91 -2.56
C ALA A 44 4.32 -2.06 -3.59
N LEU A 45 3.79 -3.23 -3.21
CA LEU A 45 3.65 -4.36 -4.12
C LEU A 45 2.61 -4.09 -5.23
N MET A 46 1.52 -3.39 -4.91
CA MET A 46 0.54 -2.96 -5.92
C MET A 46 1.16 -2.00 -6.94
N ALA A 47 2.00 -1.06 -6.50
CA ALA A 47 2.76 -0.19 -7.39
C ALA A 47 3.67 -1.00 -8.31
N ALA A 48 4.44 -1.95 -7.77
CA ALA A 48 5.31 -2.83 -8.56
C ALA A 48 4.53 -3.68 -9.58
N TYR A 49 3.36 -4.19 -9.23
CA TYR A 49 2.53 -4.93 -10.18
C TYR A 49 2.00 -4.08 -11.34
N ARG A 50 1.74 -2.78 -11.11
CA ARG A 50 1.29 -1.87 -12.18
C ARG A 50 2.39 -1.56 -13.22
N THR A 51 3.65 -1.76 -12.86
CA THR A 51 4.78 -1.54 -13.80
C THR A 51 5.21 -2.81 -14.53
N VAL A 52 4.79 -4.01 -14.07
CA VAL A 52 5.18 -5.30 -14.64
C VAL A 52 3.95 -6.21 -14.88
N PRO A 53 3.18 -5.98 -15.96
CA PRO A 53 1.96 -6.74 -16.23
C PRO A 53 2.25 -8.21 -16.55
N GLY A 54 1.34 -9.10 -16.13
CA GLY A 54 1.42 -10.53 -16.44
C GLY A 54 2.48 -11.31 -15.66
N ARG A 55 3.06 -10.74 -14.61
CA ARG A 55 4.02 -11.40 -13.72
C ARG A 55 3.45 -11.56 -12.32
N THR A 56 3.79 -12.65 -11.65
CA THR A 56 3.49 -12.88 -10.23
C THR A 56 4.76 -12.64 -9.42
N CYS A 57 4.67 -11.86 -8.34
CA CYS A 57 5.77 -11.66 -7.42
C CYS A 57 6.06 -12.97 -6.68
N HIS A 58 7.31 -13.44 -6.75
CA HIS A 58 7.75 -14.66 -6.06
C HIS A 58 8.49 -14.36 -4.74
N SER A 59 8.96 -13.13 -4.54
CA SER A 59 9.65 -12.69 -3.33
C SER A 59 9.65 -11.16 -3.23
N LEU A 60 9.55 -10.63 -2.01
CA LEU A 60 9.67 -9.20 -1.71
C LEU A 60 10.53 -9.03 -0.46
N HIS A 61 11.44 -8.06 -0.49
CA HIS A 61 12.26 -7.66 0.64
C HIS A 61 12.01 -6.17 0.93
N ALA A 62 11.85 -5.81 2.19
CA ALA A 62 11.59 -4.44 2.61
C ALA A 62 12.30 -4.12 3.93
N TYR A 63 12.68 -2.86 4.09
CA TYR A 63 13.19 -2.30 5.33
C TYR A 63 12.34 -1.10 5.73
N PHE A 64 11.93 -1.04 6.99
CA PHE A 64 11.25 0.13 7.55
C PHE A 64 12.27 1.06 8.20
N MET A 65 12.54 2.19 7.55
CA MET A 65 13.56 3.14 8.01
C MET A 65 13.01 4.17 8.99
N ARG A 66 11.73 4.53 8.87
CA ARG A 66 11.04 5.54 9.69
C ARG A 66 9.58 5.13 9.92
N PRO A 67 8.97 5.52 11.05
CA PRO A 67 7.53 5.36 11.22
C PRO A 67 6.77 6.26 10.24
N GLY A 68 5.73 5.73 9.60
CA GLY A 68 4.83 6.50 8.74
C GLY A 68 3.82 7.32 9.56
N ASP A 69 3.48 8.52 9.07
CA ASP A 69 2.42 9.38 9.61
C ASP A 69 1.09 9.05 8.90
N PRO A 70 0.07 8.50 9.59
CA PRO A 70 -1.21 8.15 8.97
C PRO A 70 -1.99 9.33 8.38
N LYS A 71 -1.63 10.57 8.73
CA LYS A 71 -2.31 11.79 8.26
C LYS A 71 -1.80 12.28 6.91
N ILE A 72 -0.69 11.73 6.42
CA ILE A 72 -0.02 12.17 5.20
C ILE A 72 0.05 10.99 4.22
N PRO A 73 -0.33 11.20 2.94
CA PRO A 73 -0.18 10.19 1.89
C PRO A 73 1.27 10.03 1.42
#